data_AF-A0A968T3X8-F1
#
_entry.id   AF-A0A968T3X8-F1
#
_cell.length_a   1.000
_cell.length_b   1.000
_cell.length_c   1.000
_cell.angle_alpha   90.00
_cell.angle_beta   90.00
_cell.angle_gamma   90.00
#
_symmetry.space_group_name_H-M   'P 1'
#
loop_
_entity.id
_entity.type
_entity.pdbx_description
1 polymer ?
#
loop_
_entity_poly.entity_id
_entity_poly.type
_entity_poly.pdbx_seq_one_letter_code
_entity_poly.pdbx_strand_id
1 'polypeptide(L)'
;MFGGAYYWFYDYSTERAMKRIEQDLTDTLQGAVNGIDGDTFEALVTEVPAPEDQPYPEDERFWALIDWLEVVHSLEPRASGYTFIAGSEPGELLWVADSFTFLRPEDQVSYLESYNNPESRITLGLQELTLSMEPYTDPWGYWVSAYTPLRNSKGEIIGGMGMDFQANYVYEIQEGIRSSMFSSFLITYGSLSVLLFLVSGVLTKPLNTLNNVAEQIGRGEYVEGKLRLQPFIHAKITDELSSLAEVFALMVGKVEEREAGLKQQIVELKIEIDENKRNLQVSEIVESDFFSDLKAKAKIMRENRA
;
A
#
# COMPACT_ATOMS: atom_id res chain seq x y z
N MET A 1 5.53 -9.55 -2.47
CA MET A 1 6.07 -9.20 -3.81
C MET A 1 5.89 -7.72 -4.14
N PHE A 2 4.68 -7.16 -4.08
CA PHE A 2 4.45 -5.73 -4.42
C PHE A 2 5.26 -4.72 -3.58
N GLY A 3 5.37 -4.92 -2.26
CA GLY A 3 6.18 -4.03 -1.42
C GLY A 3 7.67 -4.00 -1.75
N GLY A 4 8.23 -5.14 -2.18
CA GLY A 4 9.64 -5.24 -2.56
C GLY A 4 9.95 -4.58 -3.91
N ALA A 5 9.09 -4.81 -4.92
CA ALA A 5 9.22 -4.14 -6.22
C ALA A 5 9.06 -2.62 -6.10
N TYR A 6 8.17 -2.17 -5.21
CA TYR A 6 7.99 -0.76 -4.93
C TYR A 6 9.20 -0.14 -4.22
N TYR A 7 9.69 -0.77 -3.14
CA TYR A 7 10.85 -0.28 -2.43
C TYR A 7 12.06 -0.19 -3.37
N TRP A 8 12.26 -1.22 -4.19
CA TRP A 8 13.30 -1.20 -5.23
C TRP A 8 13.10 -0.05 -6.22
N PHE A 9 11.87 0.20 -6.70
CA PHE A 9 11.59 1.29 -7.64
C PHE A 9 11.80 2.67 -7.01
N TYR A 10 11.40 2.85 -5.75
CA TYR A 10 11.62 4.07 -4.97
C TYR A 10 13.12 4.36 -4.80
N ASP A 11 13.87 3.36 -4.36
CA ASP A 11 15.30 3.44 -4.14
C ASP A 11 16.05 3.72 -5.46
N TYR A 12 15.78 2.91 -6.49
CA TYR A 12 16.37 3.07 -7.82
C TYR A 12 16.09 4.45 -8.43
N SER A 13 14.84 4.93 -8.36
CA SER A 13 14.48 6.23 -8.94
C SER A 13 15.12 7.39 -8.20
N THR A 14 15.16 7.30 -6.86
CA THR A 14 15.82 8.31 -6.01
C THR A 14 17.31 8.34 -6.25
N GLU A 15 17.98 7.18 -6.24
CA GLU A 15 19.43 7.06 -6.48
C GLU A 15 19.80 7.61 -7.86
N ARG A 16 19.02 7.30 -8.90
CA ARG A 16 19.24 7.83 -10.25
C ARG A 16 19.09 9.34 -10.32
N ALA A 17 18.08 9.90 -9.64
CA ALA A 17 17.88 11.34 -9.60
C ALA A 17 19.02 12.04 -8.84
N MET A 18 19.41 11.51 -7.68
CA MET A 18 20.52 12.03 -6.88
C MET A 18 21.84 11.98 -7.64
N LYS A 19 22.15 10.87 -8.31
CA LYS A 19 23.37 10.74 -9.12
C LYS A 19 23.43 11.75 -10.27
N ARG A 20 22.27 12.06 -10.88
CA ARG A 20 22.20 13.11 -11.90
C ARG A 20 22.46 14.49 -11.31
N ILE A 21 21.88 14.80 -10.15
CA ILE A 21 22.15 16.05 -9.45
C ILE A 21 23.62 16.17 -9.06
N GLU A 22 24.22 15.10 -8.53
CA GLU A 22 25.65 15.08 -8.18
C GLU A 22 26.53 15.43 -9.37
N GLN A 23 26.22 14.84 -10.53
CA GLN A 23 26.95 15.11 -11.77
C GLN A 23 26.74 16.54 -12.24
N ASP A 24 25.49 17.00 -12.36
CA ASP A 24 25.15 18.35 -12.81
C ASP A 24 25.79 19.41 -11.89
N LEU A 25 25.72 19.21 -10.56
CA LEU A 25 26.32 20.08 -9.56
C LEU A 25 27.85 20.12 -9.69
N THR A 26 28.49 18.96 -9.80
CA THR A 26 29.95 18.89 -9.93
C THR A 26 30.43 19.57 -11.22
N ASP A 27 29.77 19.29 -12.34
CA ASP A 27 30.11 19.87 -13.64
C ASP A 27 29.89 21.40 -13.65
N THR A 28 28.79 21.86 -13.06
CA THR A 28 28.46 23.30 -12.96
C THR A 28 29.42 24.03 -12.03
N LEU A 29 29.71 23.46 -10.84
CA LEU A 29 30.66 24.05 -9.90
C LEU A 29 32.07 24.12 -10.50
N GLN A 30 32.55 23.05 -11.13
CA GLN A 30 33.86 23.05 -11.76
C GLN A 30 33.93 24.05 -12.93
N GLY A 31 32.87 24.15 -13.73
CA GLY A 31 32.75 25.15 -14.79
C GLY A 31 32.77 26.58 -14.26
N ALA A 32 32.04 26.83 -13.16
CA ALA A 32 31.97 28.13 -12.50
C ALA A 32 33.34 28.55 -11.95
N VAL A 33 34.04 27.65 -11.26
CA VAL A 33 35.39 27.88 -10.73
C VAL A 33 36.39 28.18 -11.85
N ASN A 34 36.32 27.45 -12.96
CA ASN A 34 37.23 27.67 -14.09
C ASN A 34 37.03 29.03 -14.78
N GLY A 35 35.87 29.67 -14.60
CA GLY A 35 35.60 31.01 -15.11
C GLY A 35 36.05 32.14 -14.19
N ILE A 36 36.44 31.84 -12.95
CA ILE A 36 36.96 32.81 -12.00
C ILE A 36 38.47 32.94 -12.20
N ASP A 37 38.95 34.15 -12.50
CA ASP A 37 40.38 34.46 -12.50
C ASP A 37 40.89 34.54 -11.06
N GLY A 38 41.65 33.53 -10.63
CA GLY A 38 42.10 33.40 -9.25
C GLY A 38 43.06 34.50 -8.78
N ASP A 39 43.87 35.07 -9.67
CA ASP A 39 44.77 36.19 -9.33
C ASP A 39 43.95 37.47 -9.10
N THR A 40 42.91 37.68 -9.91
CA THR A 40 41.97 38.80 -9.76
C THR A 40 41.15 38.67 -8.49
N PHE A 41 40.69 37.46 -8.15
CA PHE A 41 40.00 37.18 -6.90
C PHE A 41 40.91 37.42 -5.69
N GLU A 42 42.16 36.92 -5.72
CA GLU A 42 43.14 37.14 -4.66
C GLU A 42 43.40 38.64 -4.44
N ALA A 43 43.54 39.41 -5.51
CA ALA A 43 43.71 40.85 -5.45
C ALA A 43 42.48 41.56 -4.87
N LEU A 44 41.27 41.16 -5.26
CA LEU A 44 40.02 41.70 -4.70
C LEU A 44 40.00 41.54 -3.18
N VAL A 45 40.18 40.32 -2.67
CA VAL A 45 40.06 40.04 -1.23
C VAL A 45 41.21 40.60 -0.38
N THR A 46 42.37 40.87 -0.99
CA THR A 46 43.54 41.39 -0.28
C THR A 46 43.60 42.92 -0.28
N GLU A 47 43.17 43.55 -1.38
CA GLU A 47 43.32 45.00 -1.59
C GLU A 47 42.06 45.81 -1.27
N VAL A 48 40.89 45.18 -1.32
CA VAL A 48 39.60 45.86 -1.13
C VAL A 48 39.07 45.58 0.28
N PRO A 49 39.02 46.59 1.17
CA PRO A 49 38.46 46.42 2.51
C PRO A 49 36.93 46.34 2.49
N ALA A 50 36.36 45.83 3.57
CA ALA A 50 34.91 45.89 3.80
C ALA A 50 34.45 47.36 3.88
N PRO A 51 33.41 47.76 3.11
CA PRO A 51 32.82 49.09 3.22
C PRO A 51 32.11 49.30 4.57
N GLU A 52 32.12 50.54 5.09
CA GLU A 52 31.48 50.87 6.38
C GLU A 52 29.96 51.16 6.25
N ASP A 53 29.54 51.81 5.17
CA ASP A 53 28.19 52.39 5.02
C ASP A 53 27.28 51.60 4.05
N GLN A 54 27.80 50.54 3.43
CA GLN A 54 27.07 49.76 2.42
C GLN A 54 27.53 48.30 2.44
N PRO A 55 26.75 47.36 1.90
CA PRO A 55 27.06 45.93 1.99
C PRO A 55 28.18 45.48 1.04
N TYR A 56 28.44 46.21 -0.05
CA TYR A 56 29.33 45.79 -1.13
C TYR A 56 30.30 46.88 -1.56
N PRO A 57 31.55 46.54 -1.94
CA PRO A 57 32.52 47.53 -2.39
C PRO A 57 32.16 48.08 -3.77
N GLU A 58 32.52 49.34 -4.03
CA GLU A 58 32.48 49.93 -5.37
C GLU A 58 33.74 49.55 -6.17
N ASP A 59 34.00 48.24 -6.32
CA ASP A 59 35.17 47.71 -7.04
C ASP A 59 34.74 46.91 -8.27
N GLU A 60 35.36 47.19 -9.43
CA GLU A 60 35.01 46.53 -10.70
C GLU A 60 35.21 45.01 -10.65
N ARG A 61 36.18 44.51 -9.87
CA ARG A 61 36.45 43.06 -9.74
C ARG A 61 35.35 42.37 -8.96
N PHE A 62 34.79 43.02 -7.95
CA PHE A 62 33.65 42.50 -7.19
C PHE A 62 32.43 42.36 -8.09
N TRP A 63 32.09 43.41 -8.85
CA TRP A 63 30.93 43.37 -9.75
C TRP A 63 31.12 42.41 -10.91
N ALA A 64 32.34 42.26 -11.45
CA ALA A 64 32.65 41.22 -12.43
C ALA A 64 32.45 39.79 -11.88
N LEU A 65 32.74 39.57 -10.60
CA LEU A 65 32.48 38.30 -9.92
C LEU A 65 30.98 38.05 -9.76
N ILE A 66 30.19 39.06 -9.38
CA ILE A 66 28.73 38.96 -9.30
C ILE A 66 28.12 38.69 -10.68
N ASP A 67 28.54 39.41 -11.72
CA ASP A 67 28.09 39.19 -13.10
C ASP A 67 28.40 37.76 -13.56
N TRP A 68 29.55 37.21 -13.15
CA TRP A 68 29.89 35.82 -13.44
C TRP A 68 28.96 34.83 -12.73
N LEU A 69 28.65 35.05 -11.45
CA LEU A 69 27.69 34.22 -10.71
C LEU A 69 26.29 34.29 -11.34
N GLU A 70 25.87 35.45 -11.85
CA GLU A 70 24.61 35.60 -12.58
C GLU A 70 24.63 34.81 -13.90
N VAL A 71 25.74 34.83 -14.64
CA VAL A 71 25.90 34.00 -15.85
C VAL A 71 25.79 32.52 -15.51
N VAL A 72 26.48 32.04 -14.46
CA VAL A 72 26.40 30.64 -14.01
C VAL A 72 24.96 30.26 -13.67
N HIS A 73 24.27 31.10 -12.89
CA HIS A 73 22.87 30.87 -12.54
C HIS A 73 21.94 30.88 -13.78
N SER A 74 22.19 31.76 -14.76
CA SER A 74 21.40 31.80 -15.99
C SER A 74 21.55 30.53 -16.85
N LEU A 75 22.74 29.91 -16.81
CA LEU A 75 23.03 28.65 -17.50
C LEU A 75 22.46 27.44 -16.76
N GLU A 76 22.51 27.47 -15.43
CA GLU A 76 21.94 26.44 -14.56
C GLU A 76 21.10 27.08 -13.45
N PRO A 77 19.80 27.33 -13.69
CA PRO A 77 18.93 28.02 -12.73
C PRO A 77 18.71 27.30 -11.40
N ARG A 78 19.10 26.03 -11.30
CA ARG A 78 19.07 25.28 -10.04
C ARG A 78 20.26 25.62 -9.14
N ALA A 79 21.34 26.18 -9.70
CA ALA A 79 22.59 26.44 -8.99
C ALA A 79 22.64 27.88 -8.45
N SER A 80 22.87 28.01 -7.15
CA SER A 80 23.18 29.28 -6.48
C SER A 80 24.62 29.22 -6.00
N GLY A 81 25.51 29.96 -6.67
CA GLY A 81 26.93 30.02 -6.36
C GLY A 81 27.29 31.11 -5.34
N TYR A 82 28.35 30.87 -4.58
CA TYR A 82 28.93 31.84 -3.67
C TYR A 82 30.41 31.56 -3.44
N THR A 83 31.16 32.59 -3.05
CA THR A 83 32.60 32.53 -2.80
C THR A 83 32.92 33.06 -1.41
N PHE A 84 33.98 32.52 -0.81
CA PHE A 84 34.39 32.84 0.55
C PHE A 84 35.91 32.67 0.70
N ILE A 85 36.47 33.26 1.75
CA ILE A 85 37.87 33.08 2.16
C ILE A 85 37.95 32.60 3.61
N ALA A 86 39.12 32.12 4.01
CA ALA A 86 39.38 31.80 5.41
C ALA A 86 39.38 33.08 6.27
N GLY A 87 38.75 33.01 7.44
CA GLY A 87 38.85 34.06 8.46
C GLY A 87 40.14 33.97 9.26
N SER A 88 40.24 34.79 10.31
CA SER A 88 41.41 34.81 11.20
C SER A 88 41.35 33.71 12.26
N GLU A 89 40.13 33.32 12.66
CA GLU A 89 39.91 32.27 13.66
C GLU A 89 39.73 30.88 13.00
N PRO A 90 40.12 29.78 13.66
CA PRO A 90 39.93 28.44 13.13
C PRO A 90 38.45 28.12 12.86
N GLY A 91 38.12 27.79 11.61
CA GLY A 91 36.74 27.48 11.19
C GLY A 91 35.89 28.71 10.85
N GLU A 92 36.43 29.92 10.98
CA GLU A 92 35.83 31.14 10.47
C GLU A 92 36.02 31.24 8.95
N LEU A 93 35.00 31.73 8.26
CA LEU A 93 35.09 32.17 6.87
C LEU A 93 34.53 33.57 6.72
N LEU A 94 35.00 34.29 5.70
CA LEU A 94 34.48 35.59 5.31
C LEU A 94 33.79 35.44 3.95
N TRP A 95 32.55 35.90 3.86
CA TRP A 95 31.80 35.89 2.60
C TRP A 95 32.38 36.90 1.62
N VAL A 96 32.55 36.53 0.36
CA VAL A 96 33.08 37.44 -0.66
C VAL A 96 31.98 37.87 -1.61
N ALA A 97 31.29 36.94 -2.24
CA ALA A 97 30.23 37.22 -3.21
C ALA A 97 29.26 36.06 -3.23
N ASP A 98 27.98 36.34 -3.43
CA ASP A 98 26.95 35.31 -3.40
C ASP A 98 25.80 35.64 -4.37
N SER A 99 25.05 34.62 -4.76
CA SER A 99 23.96 34.77 -5.72
C SER A 99 22.78 35.58 -5.18
N PHE A 100 22.64 35.75 -3.87
CA PHE A 100 21.53 36.53 -3.30
C PHE A 100 21.66 38.01 -3.63
N THR A 101 22.84 38.52 -3.99
CA THR A 101 22.99 39.90 -4.50
C THR A 101 22.04 40.22 -5.66
N PHE A 102 21.70 39.25 -6.52
CA PHE A 102 20.76 39.44 -7.64
C PHE A 102 19.49 38.58 -7.53
N LEU A 103 19.53 37.44 -6.83
CA LEU A 103 18.35 36.61 -6.64
C LEU A 103 17.45 37.14 -5.53
N ARG A 104 18.05 37.61 -4.42
CA ARG A 104 17.38 37.87 -3.13
C ARG A 104 18.09 38.97 -2.33
N PRO A 105 18.09 40.23 -2.81
CA PRO A 105 18.81 41.33 -2.16
C PRO A 105 18.37 41.56 -0.71
N GLU A 106 17.18 41.08 -0.30
CA GLU A 106 16.69 41.15 1.06
C GLU A 106 17.40 40.23 2.08
N ASP A 107 17.97 39.11 1.61
CA ASP A 107 18.63 38.09 2.44
C ASP A 107 20.15 38.06 2.20
N GLN A 108 20.66 39.11 1.56
CA GLN A 108 22.03 39.19 1.10
C GLN A 108 23.04 39.24 2.25
N VAL A 109 24.26 38.75 1.99
CA VAL A 109 25.36 38.80 2.95
C VAL A 109 26.36 39.87 2.54
N SER A 110 26.96 40.56 3.52
CA SER A 110 27.88 41.67 3.23
C SER A 110 29.27 41.15 2.81
N TYR A 111 29.97 41.94 2.01
CA TYR A 111 31.35 41.67 1.63
C TYR A 111 32.25 41.62 2.87
N LEU A 112 33.00 40.52 3.00
CA LEU A 112 33.83 40.12 4.14
C LEU A 112 33.07 39.97 5.46
N GLU A 113 31.77 39.69 5.42
CA GLU A 113 31.01 39.35 6.61
C GLU A 113 31.48 38.01 7.20
N SER A 114 31.75 38.00 8.50
CA SER A 114 32.23 36.80 9.22
C SER A 114 31.11 35.80 9.42
N TYR A 115 31.41 34.54 9.12
CA TYR A 115 30.58 33.39 9.41
C TYR A 115 31.40 32.35 10.15
N ASN A 116 30.87 31.91 11.29
CA ASN A 116 31.50 30.87 12.09
C ASN A 116 30.43 29.86 12.52
N ASN A 117 30.50 28.68 11.92
CA ASN A 117 29.69 27.54 12.31
C ASN A 117 30.55 26.27 12.27
N PRO A 118 30.94 25.71 13.43
CA PRO A 118 31.76 24.51 13.51
C PRO A 118 31.13 23.26 12.88
N GLU A 119 29.79 23.21 12.75
CA GLU A 119 29.09 22.08 12.12
C GLU A 119 29.02 22.23 10.59
N SER A 120 29.35 23.42 10.06
CA SER A 120 29.28 23.69 8.63
C SER A 120 30.40 22.98 7.87
N ARG A 121 30.04 22.35 6.75
CA ARG A 121 30.98 21.69 5.83
C ARG A 121 31.61 22.66 4.82
N ILE A 122 31.21 23.93 4.81
CA ILE A 122 31.68 24.94 3.84
C ILE A 122 33.21 25.10 3.91
N THR A 123 33.78 25.08 5.11
CA THR A 123 35.23 25.25 5.33
C THR A 123 36.08 24.12 4.72
N LEU A 124 35.49 22.95 4.46
CA LEU A 124 36.16 21.86 3.73
C LEU A 124 36.46 22.25 2.28
N GLY A 125 35.65 23.16 1.71
CA GLY A 125 35.89 23.77 0.40
C GLY A 125 37.15 24.61 0.33
N LEU A 126 37.80 24.95 1.45
CA LEU A 126 39.13 25.58 1.45
C LEU A 126 40.28 24.58 1.29
N GLN A 127 39.99 23.27 1.18
CA GLN A 127 41.00 22.22 1.11
C GLN A 127 40.83 21.38 -0.16
N GLU A 128 39.61 20.87 -0.38
CA GLU A 128 39.31 19.94 -1.47
C GLU A 128 37.85 20.04 -1.94
N LEU A 129 37.57 19.42 -3.08
CA LEU A 129 36.20 19.24 -3.55
C LEU A 129 35.43 18.39 -2.53
N THR A 130 34.40 18.97 -1.96
CA THR A 130 33.54 18.35 -0.96
C THR A 130 32.10 18.36 -1.44
N LEU A 131 31.50 17.18 -1.60
CA LEU A 131 30.08 17.03 -1.94
C LEU A 131 29.26 16.78 -0.67
N SER A 132 28.16 17.51 -0.52
CA SER A 132 27.17 17.35 0.54
C SER A 132 25.84 16.93 -0.08
N MET A 133 25.76 15.65 -0.44
CA MET A 133 24.63 15.08 -1.19
C MET A 133 23.47 14.62 -0.29
N GLU A 134 23.59 14.73 1.04
CA GLU A 134 22.45 14.58 1.94
C GLU A 134 21.57 15.82 1.82
N PRO A 135 20.35 15.70 1.27
CA PRO A 135 19.59 16.90 0.99
C PRO A 135 19.00 17.51 2.26
N TYR A 136 18.97 18.83 2.32
CA TYR A 136 18.35 19.58 3.40
C TYR A 136 17.17 20.41 2.87
N THR A 137 16.36 20.92 3.79
CA THR A 137 15.19 21.75 3.47
C THR A 137 15.29 23.07 4.19
N ASP A 138 15.00 24.14 3.47
CA ASP A 138 14.87 25.49 4.00
C ASP A 138 13.56 26.12 3.48
N PRO A 139 13.24 27.39 3.79
CA PRO A 139 12.02 28.03 3.30
C PRO A 139 11.91 28.15 1.77
N TRP A 140 12.98 27.89 1.03
CA TRP A 140 13.12 28.15 -0.41
C TRP A 140 13.23 26.88 -1.23
N GLY A 141 13.38 25.72 -0.59
CA GLY A 141 13.25 24.44 -1.24
C GLY A 141 14.03 23.31 -0.59
N TYR A 142 14.28 22.31 -1.41
CA TYR A 142 15.09 21.14 -1.12
C TYR A 142 16.42 21.30 -1.82
N TRP A 143 17.54 21.14 -1.11
CA TRP A 143 18.86 21.52 -1.61
C TRP A 143 19.92 20.48 -1.29
N VAL A 144 20.96 20.44 -2.12
CA VAL A 144 22.25 19.81 -1.83
C VAL A 144 23.34 20.82 -2.14
N SER A 145 24.53 20.65 -1.57
CA SER A 145 25.62 21.62 -1.74
C SER A 145 26.93 20.95 -2.11
N ALA A 146 27.78 21.68 -2.82
CA ALA A 146 29.15 21.30 -3.07
C ALA A 146 30.08 22.48 -2.84
N TYR A 147 31.32 22.19 -2.46
CA TYR A 147 32.34 23.18 -2.12
C TYR A 147 33.67 22.79 -2.75
N THR A 148 34.46 23.74 -3.21
CA THR A 148 35.77 23.46 -3.81
C THR A 148 36.72 24.65 -3.69
N PRO A 149 38.05 24.42 -3.58
CA PRO A 149 39.00 25.50 -3.39
C PRO A 149 39.18 26.32 -4.68
N LEU A 150 39.23 27.64 -4.51
CA LEU A 150 39.67 28.57 -5.55
C LEU A 150 41.20 28.68 -5.50
N ARG A 151 41.84 28.64 -6.67
CA ARG A 151 43.30 28.66 -6.80
C ARG A 151 43.75 29.79 -7.71
N ASN A 152 44.85 30.44 -7.33
CA ASN A 152 45.52 31.44 -8.16
C ASN A 152 46.37 30.75 -9.26
N SER A 153 47.02 31.54 -10.13
CA SER A 153 47.84 31.03 -11.24
C SER A 153 49.07 30.22 -10.78
N LYS A 154 49.48 30.37 -9.52
CA LYS A 154 50.55 29.59 -8.88
C LYS A 154 50.07 28.26 -8.28
N GLY A 155 48.75 28.02 -8.27
CA GLY A 155 48.11 26.84 -7.69
C GLY A 155 47.88 26.93 -6.18
N GLU A 156 48.13 28.09 -5.57
CA GLU A 156 47.90 28.36 -4.14
C GLU A 156 46.40 28.53 -3.91
N ILE A 157 45.89 28.01 -2.78
CA ILE A 157 44.47 28.17 -2.42
C ILE A 157 44.28 29.58 -1.86
N ILE A 158 43.41 30.35 -2.48
CA ILE A 158 43.13 31.76 -2.16
C ILE A 158 41.71 31.98 -1.62
N GLY A 159 40.89 30.93 -1.64
CA GLY A 159 39.52 30.95 -1.15
C GLY A 159 38.79 29.65 -1.49
N GLY A 160 37.47 29.68 -1.39
CA GLY A 160 36.59 28.59 -1.77
C GLY A 160 35.37 29.12 -2.53
N MET A 161 34.81 28.25 -3.36
CA MET A 161 33.51 28.44 -3.99
C MET A 161 32.58 27.34 -3.49
N GLY A 162 31.39 27.73 -3.05
CA GLY A 162 30.29 26.83 -2.78
C GLY A 162 29.18 27.02 -3.80
N MET A 163 28.35 26.00 -3.92
CA MET A 163 27.19 26.00 -4.78
C MET A 163 26.09 25.18 -4.13
N ASP A 164 24.96 25.83 -3.87
CA ASP A 164 23.73 25.18 -3.45
C ASP A 164 22.91 24.87 -4.69
N PHE A 165 22.34 23.66 -4.75
CA PHE A 165 21.69 23.14 -5.94
C PHE A 165 20.29 22.65 -5.61
N GLN A 166 19.28 23.17 -6.31
CA GLN A 166 17.89 22.78 -6.11
C GLN A 166 17.66 21.31 -6.45
N ALA A 167 17.14 20.59 -5.47
CA ALA A 167 16.79 19.18 -5.51
C ALA A 167 15.27 18.92 -5.39
N ASN A 168 14.43 19.94 -5.62
CA ASN A 168 12.96 19.84 -5.56
C ASN A 168 12.40 18.66 -6.39
N TYR A 169 13.00 18.40 -7.55
CA TYR A 169 12.63 17.26 -8.41
C TYR A 169 12.77 15.90 -7.70
N VAL A 170 13.76 15.72 -6.83
CA VAL A 170 13.92 14.48 -6.05
C VAL A 170 12.77 14.30 -5.07
N TYR A 171 12.42 15.38 -4.38
CA TYR A 171 11.27 15.40 -3.48
C TYR A 171 9.96 15.08 -4.22
N GLU A 172 9.74 15.67 -5.40
CA GLU A 172 8.57 15.38 -6.24
C GLU A 172 8.51 13.91 -6.69
N ILE A 173 9.65 13.30 -7.05
CA ILE A 173 9.72 11.86 -7.36
C ILE A 173 9.31 11.05 -6.12
N GLN A 174 9.91 11.33 -4.96
CA GLN A 174 9.63 10.60 -3.73
C GLN A 174 8.16 10.68 -3.34
N GLU A 175 7.58 11.88 -3.38
CA GLU A 175 6.16 12.14 -3.10
C GLU A 175 5.23 11.47 -4.13
N GLY A 176 5.55 11.59 -5.42
CA GLY A 176 4.78 10.99 -6.50
C GLY A 176 4.73 9.46 -6.39
N ILE A 177 5.87 8.84 -6.06
CA ILE A 177 5.97 7.40 -5.81
C ILE A 177 5.15 7.02 -4.58
N ARG A 178 5.27 7.77 -3.46
CA ARG A 178 4.52 7.56 -2.21
C ARG A 178 3.01 7.65 -2.39
N SER A 179 2.53 8.69 -3.05
CA SER A 179 1.10 8.91 -3.31
C SER A 179 0.52 7.84 -4.23
N SER A 180 1.28 7.45 -5.27
CA SER A 180 0.91 6.36 -6.17
C SER A 180 0.83 5.03 -5.43
N MET A 181 1.72 4.79 -4.45
CA MET A 181 1.68 3.60 -3.61
C MET A 181 0.39 3.51 -2.81
N PHE A 182 0.07 4.60 -2.10
CA PHE A 182 -1.09 4.64 -1.22
C PHE A 182 -2.38 4.42 -2.01
N SER A 183 -2.51 5.11 -3.14
CA SER A 183 -3.66 4.98 -4.04
C SER A 183 -3.77 3.57 -4.62
N SER A 184 -2.68 2.99 -5.11
CA SER A 184 -2.66 1.63 -5.65
C SER A 184 -2.98 0.57 -4.60
N PHE A 185 -2.49 0.74 -3.37
CA PHE A 185 -2.79 -0.13 -2.24
C PHE A 185 -4.28 -0.08 -1.92
N LEU A 186 -4.87 1.11 -1.84
CA LEU A 186 -6.27 1.31 -1.51
C LEU A 186 -7.20 0.72 -2.58
N ILE A 187 -6.86 0.88 -3.87
CA ILE A 187 -7.59 0.28 -4.99
C ILE A 187 -7.47 -1.25 -4.98
N THR A 188 -6.27 -1.78 -4.80
CA THR A 188 -6.04 -3.24 -4.80
C THR A 188 -6.74 -3.90 -3.62
N TYR A 189 -6.58 -3.35 -2.42
CA TYR A 189 -7.24 -3.89 -1.23
C TYR A 189 -8.76 -3.70 -1.28
N GLY A 190 -9.23 -2.55 -1.78
CA GLY A 190 -10.65 -2.27 -1.98
C GLY A 190 -11.29 -3.26 -2.96
N SER A 191 -10.67 -3.47 -4.12
CA SER A 191 -11.15 -4.44 -5.12
C SER A 191 -11.14 -5.87 -4.60
N LEU A 192 -10.08 -6.30 -3.90
CA LEU A 192 -10.02 -7.61 -3.25
C LEU A 192 -11.13 -7.75 -2.19
N SER A 193 -11.36 -6.73 -1.37
CA SER A 193 -12.39 -6.72 -0.34
C SER A 193 -13.80 -6.83 -0.95
N VAL A 194 -14.06 -6.09 -2.04
CA VAL A 194 -15.31 -6.19 -2.80
C VAL A 194 -15.47 -7.59 -3.40
N LEU A 195 -14.42 -8.14 -3.99
CA LEU A 195 -14.46 -9.49 -4.57
C LEU A 195 -14.72 -10.56 -3.49
N LEU A 196 -14.07 -10.46 -2.33
CA LEU A 196 -14.32 -11.35 -1.19
C LEU A 196 -15.74 -11.20 -0.65
N PHE A 197 -16.26 -9.98 -0.59
CA PHE A 197 -17.64 -9.72 -0.20
C PHE A 197 -18.64 -10.35 -1.18
N LEU A 198 -18.39 -10.22 -2.49
CA LEU A 198 -19.21 -10.82 -3.54
C LEU A 198 -19.15 -12.35 -3.50
N VAL A 199 -17.96 -12.96 -3.41
CA VAL A 199 -17.81 -14.41 -3.30
C VAL A 199 -18.53 -14.95 -2.06
N SER A 200 -18.41 -14.25 -0.92
CA SER A 200 -19.11 -14.61 0.31
C SER A 200 -20.64 -14.57 0.13
N GLY A 201 -21.15 -13.53 -0.53
CA GLY A 201 -22.59 -13.35 -0.78
C GLY A 201 -23.18 -14.29 -1.83
N VAL A 202 -22.48 -14.46 -2.96
CA VAL A 202 -22.97 -15.17 -4.15
C VAL A 202 -22.69 -16.67 -4.10
N LEU A 203 -21.56 -17.09 -3.52
CA LEU A 203 -21.14 -18.49 -3.52
C LEU A 203 -21.18 -19.13 -2.12
N THR A 204 -20.49 -18.54 -1.15
CA THR A 204 -20.29 -19.19 0.16
C THR A 204 -21.59 -19.33 0.96
N LYS A 205 -22.39 -18.27 1.06
CA LYS A 205 -23.64 -18.30 1.83
C LYS A 205 -24.65 -19.33 1.27
N PRO A 206 -24.96 -19.34 -0.04
CA PRO A 206 -25.89 -20.34 -0.59
C PRO A 206 -25.43 -21.78 -0.45
N LEU A 207 -24.14 -22.06 -0.67
CA LEU A 207 -23.59 -23.40 -0.48
C LEU A 207 -23.74 -23.88 0.97
N ASN A 208 -23.50 -23.00 1.93
CA ASN A 208 -23.75 -23.31 3.35
C ASN A 208 -25.24 -23.58 3.61
N THR A 209 -26.16 -22.85 2.95
CA THR A 209 -27.59 -23.13 3.07
C THR A 209 -27.96 -24.50 2.49
N LEU A 210 -27.47 -24.86 1.30
CA LEU A 210 -27.69 -26.18 0.70
C LEU A 210 -27.16 -27.30 1.60
N ASN A 211 -25.98 -27.13 2.20
CA ASN A 211 -25.42 -28.08 3.15
C ASN A 211 -26.34 -28.27 4.38
N ASN A 212 -26.85 -27.18 4.95
CA ASN A 212 -27.77 -27.24 6.09
C ASN A 212 -29.10 -27.92 5.74
N VAL A 213 -29.63 -27.70 4.53
CA VAL A 213 -30.85 -28.38 4.07
C VAL A 213 -30.61 -29.87 3.90
N ALA A 214 -29.46 -30.28 3.35
CA ALA A 214 -29.09 -31.68 3.24
C ALA A 214 -29.07 -32.37 4.62
N GLU A 215 -28.52 -31.69 5.63
CA GLU A 215 -28.50 -32.19 7.01
C GLU A 215 -29.91 -32.34 7.61
N GLN A 216 -30.78 -31.36 7.40
CA GLN A 216 -32.18 -31.41 7.86
C GLN A 216 -32.97 -32.56 7.23
N ILE A 217 -32.80 -32.77 5.92
CA ILE A 217 -33.43 -33.88 5.21
C ILE A 217 -32.92 -35.23 5.73
N GLY A 218 -31.62 -35.34 6.01
CA GLY A 218 -31.04 -36.54 6.63
C GLY A 218 -31.64 -36.88 8.01
N ARG A 219 -32.23 -35.89 8.69
CA ARG A 219 -32.95 -36.06 9.96
C ARG A 219 -34.47 -36.26 9.79
N GLY A 220 -34.98 -36.22 8.56
CA GLY A 220 -36.40 -36.34 8.25
C GLY A 220 -37.20 -35.02 8.35
N GLU A 221 -36.53 -33.87 8.43
CA GLU A 221 -37.14 -32.54 8.58
C GLU A 221 -37.42 -31.88 7.21
N TYR A 222 -38.31 -32.50 6.41
CA TYR A 222 -38.54 -32.13 5.01
C TYR A 222 -39.16 -30.74 4.79
N VAL A 223 -40.08 -30.33 5.66
CA VAL A 223 -40.83 -29.06 5.51
C VAL A 223 -39.89 -27.86 5.66
N GLU A 224 -39.06 -27.86 6.71
CA GLU A 224 -38.13 -26.75 6.97
C GLU A 224 -37.04 -26.67 5.89
N GLY A 225 -36.52 -27.82 5.45
CA GLY A 225 -35.54 -27.90 4.38
C GLY A 225 -36.05 -27.29 3.07
N LYS A 226 -37.27 -27.61 2.65
CA LYS A 226 -37.88 -27.05 1.42
C LYS A 226 -38.12 -25.53 1.51
N LEU A 227 -38.53 -25.02 2.68
CA LEU A 227 -38.72 -23.57 2.88
C LEU A 227 -37.40 -22.81 2.71
N ARG A 228 -36.28 -23.38 3.16
CA ARG A 228 -34.94 -22.78 3.01
C ARG A 228 -34.41 -22.80 1.57
N LEU A 229 -34.94 -23.65 0.69
CA LEU A 229 -34.56 -23.71 -0.73
C LEU A 229 -35.32 -22.69 -1.61
N GLN A 230 -36.51 -22.24 -1.19
CA GLN A 230 -37.34 -21.37 -2.01
C GLN A 230 -36.66 -20.08 -2.52
N PRO A 231 -35.83 -19.38 -1.73
CA PRO A 231 -35.17 -18.16 -2.20
C PRO A 231 -34.21 -18.38 -3.38
N PHE A 232 -33.64 -19.58 -3.52
CA PHE A 232 -32.71 -19.92 -4.60
C PHE A 232 -33.44 -20.33 -5.87
N ILE A 233 -34.57 -21.02 -5.74
CA ILE A 233 -35.39 -21.45 -6.88
C ILE A 233 -36.06 -20.25 -7.56
N HIS A 234 -36.43 -19.24 -6.78
CA HIS A 234 -37.07 -18.01 -7.28
C HIS A 234 -36.09 -16.83 -7.37
N ALA A 235 -34.79 -17.11 -7.43
CA ALA A 235 -33.79 -16.06 -7.56
C ALA A 235 -34.01 -15.28 -8.87
N LYS A 236 -33.80 -13.96 -8.81
CA LYS A 236 -33.97 -13.06 -9.98
C LYS A 236 -32.95 -13.35 -11.10
N ILE A 237 -31.83 -13.99 -10.76
CA ILE A 237 -30.79 -14.41 -11.67
C ILE A 237 -30.75 -15.94 -11.61
N THR A 238 -31.04 -16.60 -12.74
CA THR A 238 -30.94 -18.05 -12.87
C THR A 238 -29.52 -18.42 -13.24
N ASP A 239 -28.75 -18.88 -12.27
CA ASP A 239 -27.37 -19.34 -12.42
C ASP A 239 -27.25 -20.86 -12.14
N GLU A 240 -26.03 -21.39 -12.19
CA GLU A 240 -25.74 -22.81 -11.89
C GLU A 240 -26.19 -23.22 -10.48
N LEU A 241 -26.15 -22.29 -9.53
CA LEU A 241 -26.58 -22.51 -8.15
C LEU A 241 -28.10 -22.61 -8.05
N SER A 242 -28.83 -21.79 -8.80
CA SER A 242 -30.30 -21.87 -8.92
C SER A 242 -30.74 -23.19 -9.54
N SER A 243 -30.05 -23.62 -10.61
CA SER A 243 -30.27 -24.93 -11.23
C SER A 243 -29.97 -26.08 -10.25
N LEU A 244 -28.87 -25.98 -9.49
CA LEU A 244 -28.54 -26.96 -8.46
C LEU A 244 -29.62 -27.01 -7.37
N ALA A 245 -30.13 -25.87 -6.91
CA ALA A 245 -31.19 -25.79 -5.90
C ALA A 245 -32.50 -26.42 -6.39
N GLU A 246 -32.86 -26.25 -7.66
CA GLU A 246 -34.05 -26.85 -8.27
C GLU A 246 -33.93 -28.38 -8.35
N VAL A 247 -32.80 -28.90 -8.86
CA VAL A 247 -32.52 -30.34 -8.90
C VAL A 247 -32.51 -30.92 -7.49
N PHE A 248 -31.92 -30.19 -6.54
CA PHE A 248 -31.90 -30.60 -5.14
C PHE A 248 -33.32 -30.66 -4.56
N ALA A 249 -34.17 -29.65 -4.79
CA ALA A 249 -35.56 -29.63 -4.36
C ALA A 249 -36.38 -30.81 -4.91
N LEU A 250 -36.18 -31.18 -6.18
CA LEU A 250 -36.78 -32.37 -6.78
C LEU A 250 -36.32 -33.65 -6.07
N MET A 251 -35.05 -33.75 -5.71
CA MET A 251 -34.52 -34.89 -4.95
C MET A 251 -35.14 -34.97 -3.56
N VAL A 252 -35.29 -33.84 -2.84
CA VAL A 252 -35.99 -33.79 -1.55
C VAL A 252 -37.41 -34.34 -1.65
N GLY A 253 -38.15 -33.91 -2.68
CA GLY A 253 -39.52 -34.38 -2.92
C GLY A 253 -39.60 -35.88 -3.14
N LYS A 254 -38.72 -36.44 -3.96
CA LYS A 254 -38.66 -37.89 -4.22
C LYS A 254 -38.26 -38.70 -2.98
N VAL A 255 -37.34 -38.19 -2.16
CA VAL A 255 -36.93 -38.85 -0.91
C VAL A 255 -38.09 -38.90 0.07
N GLU A 256 -38.80 -37.78 0.26
CA GLU A 256 -39.97 -37.71 1.12
C GLU A 256 -41.08 -38.66 0.66
N GLU A 257 -41.40 -38.66 -0.64
CA GLU A 257 -42.39 -39.55 -1.23
C GLU A 257 -42.02 -41.03 -1.02
N ARG A 258 -40.75 -41.38 -1.24
CA ARG A 258 -40.26 -42.74 -1.01
C ARG A 258 -40.35 -43.14 0.45
N GLU A 259 -39.99 -42.26 1.38
CA GLU A 259 -40.11 -42.55 2.81
C GLU A 259 -41.56 -42.68 3.26
N ALA A 260 -42.47 -41.84 2.76
CA ALA A 260 -43.90 -41.94 3.04
C ALA A 260 -44.48 -43.26 2.52
N GLY A 261 -44.13 -43.65 1.28
CA GLY A 261 -44.53 -44.92 0.69
C GLY A 261 -44.01 -46.12 1.48
N LEU A 262 -42.74 -46.10 1.91
CA LEU A 262 -42.18 -47.16 2.76
C LEU A 262 -42.87 -47.22 4.13
N LYS A 263 -43.18 -46.08 4.77
CA LYS A 263 -43.94 -46.04 6.02
C LYS A 263 -45.33 -46.64 5.86
N GLN A 264 -46.01 -46.38 4.75
CA GLN A 264 -47.32 -46.96 4.46
C GLN A 264 -47.23 -48.48 4.26
N GLN A 265 -46.24 -48.97 3.51
CA GLN A 265 -46.00 -50.40 3.34
C GLN A 265 -45.69 -51.08 4.68
N ILE A 266 -44.92 -50.46 5.57
CA ILE A 266 -44.66 -50.98 6.92
C ILE A 266 -45.96 -51.07 7.74
N VAL A 267 -46.85 -50.07 7.64
CA VAL A 267 -48.15 -50.11 8.33
C VAL A 267 -49.03 -51.23 7.79
N GLU A 268 -49.11 -51.38 6.47
CA GLU A 268 -49.87 -52.44 5.80
C GLU A 268 -49.35 -53.83 6.18
N LEU A 269 -48.02 -54.05 6.10
CA LEU A 269 -47.38 -55.28 6.53
C LEU A 269 -47.63 -55.59 8.01
N LYS A 270 -47.64 -54.57 8.88
CA LYS A 270 -47.93 -54.76 10.31
C LYS A 270 -49.38 -55.23 10.52
N ILE A 271 -50.33 -54.63 9.83
CA ILE A 271 -51.74 -55.03 9.88
C ILE A 271 -51.89 -56.48 9.40
N GLU A 272 -51.28 -56.84 8.26
CA GLU A 272 -51.32 -58.21 7.73
C GLU A 272 -50.72 -59.23 8.70
N ILE A 273 -49.58 -58.91 9.32
CA ILE A 273 -48.94 -59.77 10.33
C ILE A 273 -49.86 -59.94 11.56
N ASP A 274 -50.47 -58.86 12.03
CA ASP A 274 -51.37 -58.90 13.19
C ASP A 274 -52.65 -59.71 12.89
N GLU A 275 -53.21 -59.59 11.68
CA GLU A 275 -54.34 -60.41 11.23
C GLU A 275 -53.97 -61.90 11.13
N ASN A 276 -52.81 -62.21 10.55
CA ASN A 276 -52.31 -63.58 10.47
C ASN A 276 -52.06 -64.18 11.86
N LYS A 277 -51.47 -63.42 12.80
CA LYS A 277 -51.34 -63.86 14.20
C LYS A 277 -52.68 -64.09 14.87
N ARG A 278 -53.66 -63.19 14.68
CA ARG A 278 -55.01 -63.33 15.23
C ARG A 278 -55.67 -64.61 14.68
N ASN A 279 -55.55 -64.87 13.38
CA ASN A 279 -56.10 -66.07 12.76
C ASN A 279 -55.46 -67.35 13.31
N LEU A 280 -54.13 -67.36 13.50
CA LEU A 280 -53.43 -68.47 14.15
C LEU A 280 -53.90 -68.70 15.59
N GLN A 281 -54.04 -67.64 16.39
CA GLN A 281 -54.54 -67.73 17.76
C GLN A 281 -56.00 -68.23 17.83
N VAL A 282 -56.85 -67.76 16.91
CA VAL A 282 -58.24 -68.27 16.81
C VAL A 282 -58.23 -69.74 16.42
N SER A 283 -57.40 -70.16 15.47
CA SER A 283 -57.25 -71.56 15.09
C SER A 283 -56.80 -72.42 16.27
N GLU A 284 -55.82 -71.97 17.04
CA GLU A 284 -55.34 -72.67 18.24
C GLU A 284 -56.43 -72.80 19.32
N ILE A 285 -57.26 -71.76 19.52
CA ILE A 285 -58.41 -71.82 20.45
C ILE A 285 -59.48 -72.79 19.97
N VAL A 286 -59.79 -72.79 18.66
CA VAL A 286 -60.79 -73.68 18.05
C VAL A 286 -60.33 -75.14 18.12
N GLU A 287 -59.02 -75.40 17.97
CA GLU A 287 -58.42 -76.73 18.10
C GLU A 287 -58.15 -77.14 19.55
N SER A 288 -58.15 -76.21 20.50
CA SER A 288 -58.01 -76.52 21.93
C SER A 288 -59.24 -77.23 22.50
N ASP A 289 -59.03 -78.03 23.55
CA ASP A 289 -60.08 -78.76 24.27
C ASP A 289 -61.22 -77.85 24.76
N PHE A 290 -60.97 -76.55 24.94
CA PHE A 290 -61.95 -75.56 25.36
C PHE A 290 -63.15 -75.45 24.40
N PHE A 291 -62.93 -75.48 23.09
CA PHE A 291 -64.01 -75.35 22.10
C PHE A 291 -64.83 -76.63 21.96
N SER A 292 -64.16 -77.79 22.09
CA SER A 292 -64.82 -79.09 22.18
C SER A 292 -65.76 -79.17 23.39
N ASP A 293 -65.30 -78.68 24.54
CA ASP A 293 -66.08 -78.67 25.79
C ASP A 293 -67.29 -77.71 25.72
N LEU A 294 -67.11 -76.54 25.07
CA LEU A 294 -68.20 -75.58 24.86
C LEU A 294 -69.30 -76.15 23.95
N LYS A 295 -68.91 -76.88 22.89
CA LYS A 295 -69.85 -77.54 21.96
C LYS A 295 -70.61 -78.66 22.65
N ALA A 296 -69.96 -79.42 23.52
CA ALA A 296 -70.61 -80.43 24.35
C ALA A 296 -71.66 -79.79 25.29
N LYS A 297 -71.30 -78.69 25.97
CA LYS A 297 -72.19 -77.99 26.90
C LYS A 297 -73.40 -77.34 26.22
N ALA A 298 -73.21 -76.78 25.01
CA ALA A 298 -74.28 -76.23 24.20
C ALA A 298 -75.24 -77.32 23.67
N LYS A 299 -74.72 -78.50 23.32
CA LYS A 299 -75.55 -79.67 22.95
C LYS A 299 -76.43 -80.11 24.12
N ILE A 300 -75.86 -80.20 25.32
CA ILE A 300 -76.60 -80.53 26.56
C ILE A 300 -77.71 -79.51 26.82
N MET A 301 -77.45 -78.20 26.65
CA MET A 301 -78.50 -77.17 26.82
C MET A 301 -79.61 -77.24 25.77
N ARG A 302 -79.29 -77.69 24.55
CA ARG A 302 -80.25 -77.79 23.44
C ARG A 302 -81.13 -79.03 23.57
N GLU A 303 -80.61 -80.11 24.12
CA GLU A 303 -81.37 -81.30 24.50
C GLU A 303 -82.30 -81.04 25.70
N ASN A 304 -81.97 -80.09 26.57
CA ASN A 304 -82.83 -79.66 27.68
C ASN A 304 -83.93 -78.64 27.31
N ARG A 305 -84.10 -78.31 26.03
CA ARG A 305 -85.09 -77.32 25.54
C ARG A 305 -86.09 -77.89 24.51
N ALA A 306 -86.03 -79.20 24.23
CA ALA A 306 -87.02 -79.94 23.45
C ALA A 306 -87.80 -80.88 24.38
#